data_AF-A0A2W6T6P2-F1
#
_entry.id   AF-A0A2W6T6P2-F1
#
_cell.length_a   1.000
_cell.length_b   1.000
_cell.length_c   1.000
_cell.angle_alpha   90.00
_cell.angle_beta   90.00
_cell.angle_gamma   90.00
#
_symmetry.space_group_name_H-M   'P 1'
#
loop_
_entity.id
_entity.type
_entity.pdbx_description
1 polymer ?
#
loop_
_entity_poly.entity_id
_entity_poly.type
_entity_poly.pdbx_seq_one_letter_code
_entity_poly.pdbx_strand_id
1 'polypeptide(L)'
;NGFFVLMSKLGYQWGVIPLDIVIVVVLLLWRRWRKAAFAATAFIGSALLNLGSKQIFQRERPSLWESIAPESTFSFPSGHAMGSMTLALTLVFLTWRTRWRWPVVALVSGFVVSVGLSRVYLGVHYPSDILGGWCAATIWVTGVYMVMFRRRWSLPAP
;
A
#
# COMPACT_ATOMS: atom_id res chain seq x y z
N ASN A 1 -0.65 -22.93 -14.22
CA ASN A 1 0.03 -21.61 -14.25
C ASN A 1 -0.87 -20.39 -14.35
N GLY A 2 -2.00 -20.39 -15.09
CA GLY A 2 -2.87 -19.19 -15.17
C GLY A 2 -3.61 -18.80 -13.88
N PHE A 3 -3.92 -19.77 -13.01
CA PHE A 3 -4.68 -19.54 -11.77
C PHE A 3 -3.99 -18.55 -10.81
N PHE A 4 -2.71 -18.73 -10.51
CA PHE A 4 -2.00 -17.84 -9.58
C PHE A 4 -1.77 -16.43 -10.14
N VAL A 5 -1.58 -16.31 -11.46
CA VAL A 5 -1.49 -15.01 -12.14
C VAL A 5 -2.84 -14.29 -12.08
N LEU A 6 -3.93 -15.01 -12.33
CA LEU A 6 -5.28 -14.48 -12.21
C LEU A 6 -5.56 -14.05 -10.76
N MET A 7 -5.20 -14.87 -9.78
CA MET A 7 -5.33 -14.52 -8.35
C MET A 7 -4.53 -13.28 -7.97
N SER A 8 -3.30 -13.13 -8.48
CA SER A 8 -2.50 -11.93 -8.22
C SER A 8 -3.11 -10.68 -8.87
N LYS A 9 -3.59 -10.78 -10.12
CA LYS A 9 -4.28 -9.67 -10.80
C LYS A 9 -5.56 -9.31 -10.06
N LEU A 10 -6.40 -10.29 -9.74
CA LEU A 10 -7.64 -10.11 -9.01
C LEU A 10 -7.41 -9.46 -7.65
N GLY A 11 -6.39 -9.90 -6.92
CA GLY A 11 -6.06 -9.35 -5.60
C GLY A 11 -5.63 -7.88 -5.65
N TYR A 12 -4.80 -7.49 -6.61
CA TYR A 12 -4.21 -6.15 -6.63
C TYR A 12 -4.87 -5.20 -7.64
N GLN A 13 -4.79 -5.50 -8.93
CA GLN A 13 -5.31 -4.62 -9.99
C GLN A 13 -6.83 -4.48 -9.92
N TRP A 14 -7.53 -5.56 -9.60
CA TRP A 14 -8.99 -5.58 -9.53
C TRP A 14 -9.53 -5.52 -8.09
N GLY A 15 -8.65 -5.64 -7.09
CA GLY A 15 -9.00 -5.62 -5.68
C GLY A 15 -8.57 -4.32 -5.01
N VAL A 16 -7.26 -4.17 -4.77
CA VAL A 16 -6.68 -3.01 -4.07
C VAL A 16 -7.00 -1.69 -4.79
N ILE A 17 -6.73 -1.58 -6.09
CA ILE A 17 -6.90 -0.29 -6.81
C ILE A 17 -8.36 0.17 -6.81
N PRO A 18 -9.37 -0.67 -7.15
CA PRO A 18 -10.76 -0.25 -7.06
C PRO A 18 -11.18 0.08 -5.63
N LEU A 19 -10.68 -0.66 -4.63
CA LEU A 19 -10.98 -0.38 -3.24
C LEU A 19 -10.41 0.98 -2.78
N ASP A 20 -9.20 1.33 -3.20
CA ASP A 20 -8.60 2.64 -2.93
C ASP A 20 -9.49 3.77 -3.48
N ILE A 21 -9.97 3.62 -4.72
CA ILE A 21 -10.88 4.58 -5.37
C ILE A 21 -12.20 4.66 -4.60
N VAL A 22 -12.81 3.52 -4.26
CA VAL A 22 -14.08 3.46 -3.52
C VAL A 22 -13.93 4.14 -2.16
N ILE A 23 -12.85 3.91 -1.42
CA ILE A 23 -12.59 4.56 -0.12
C ILE A 23 -12.58 6.09 -0.29
N VAL A 24 -11.85 6.60 -1.27
CA VAL A 24 -11.77 8.05 -1.52
C VAL A 24 -13.15 8.60 -1.89
N VAL A 25 -13.85 7.98 -2.84
CA VAL A 25 -15.18 8.41 -3.28
C VAL A 25 -16.18 8.41 -2.13
N VAL A 26 -16.25 7.34 -1.33
CA VAL A 26 -17.14 7.26 -0.17
C VAL A 26 -16.83 8.35 0.85
N LEU A 27 -15.55 8.62 1.13
CA LEU A 27 -15.17 9.70 2.05
C LEU A 27 -15.55 11.09 1.52
N LEU A 28 -15.47 11.31 0.20
CA LEU A 28 -15.93 12.54 -0.45
C LEU A 28 -17.46 12.69 -0.37
N LEU A 29 -18.21 11.63 -0.69
CA LEU A 29 -19.67 11.60 -0.60
C LEU A 29 -20.17 11.85 0.83
N TRP A 30 -19.47 11.33 1.84
CA TRP A 30 -19.74 11.60 3.25
C TRP A 30 -19.19 12.93 3.75
N ARG A 31 -18.69 13.79 2.86
CA ARG A 31 -18.12 15.12 3.17
C ARG A 31 -17.01 15.07 4.22
N ARG A 32 -16.27 13.96 4.30
CA ARG A 32 -15.11 13.78 5.19
C ARG A 32 -13.84 14.26 4.49
N TRP A 33 -13.84 15.51 4.01
CA TRP A 33 -12.82 16.09 3.13
C TRP A 33 -11.37 15.86 3.59
N ARG A 34 -11.07 16.09 4.87
CA ARG A 34 -9.72 15.87 5.41
C ARG A 34 -9.28 14.40 5.35
N LYS A 35 -10.20 13.46 5.59
CA LYS A 35 -9.92 12.02 5.49
C LYS A 35 -9.79 11.58 4.03
N ALA A 36 -10.62 12.12 3.14
CA ALA A 36 -10.53 11.86 1.71
C ALA A 36 -9.19 12.36 1.13
N ALA A 37 -8.79 13.58 1.46
CA ALA A 37 -7.51 14.15 1.03
C ALA A 37 -6.32 13.35 1.59
N PHE A 38 -6.42 12.84 2.82
CA PHE A 38 -5.41 11.94 3.38
C PHE A 38 -5.30 10.64 2.59
N ALA A 39 -6.42 9.95 2.36
CA ALA A 39 -6.44 8.69 1.61
C ALA A 39 -5.91 8.90 0.18
N ALA A 40 -6.38 9.94 -0.53
CA ALA A 40 -5.94 10.26 -1.88
C ALA A 40 -4.43 10.54 -1.94
N THR A 41 -3.89 11.36 -1.02
CA THR A 41 -2.46 11.66 -0.95
C THR A 41 -1.63 10.41 -0.61
N ALA A 42 -2.13 9.56 0.29
CA ALA A 42 -1.49 8.30 0.64
C ALA A 42 -1.39 7.38 -0.58
N PHE A 43 -2.50 7.15 -1.29
CA PHE A 43 -2.56 6.25 -2.45
C PHE A 43 -1.75 6.77 -3.64
N ILE A 44 -2.02 8.00 -4.09
CA ILE A 44 -1.36 8.60 -5.25
C ILE A 44 0.13 8.78 -4.98
N GLY A 45 0.49 9.31 -3.81
CA GLY A 45 1.88 9.52 -3.44
C GLY A 45 2.67 8.21 -3.34
N SER A 46 2.07 7.15 -2.78
CA SER A 46 2.70 5.84 -2.73
C SER A 46 2.94 5.25 -4.14
N ALA A 47 1.97 5.38 -5.04
CA ALA A 47 2.12 4.95 -6.43
C ALA A 47 3.25 5.71 -7.15
N LEU A 48 3.31 7.03 -7.00
CA LEU A 48 4.37 7.86 -7.58
C LEU A 48 5.74 7.53 -7.00
N LEU A 49 5.84 7.32 -5.69
CA LEU A 49 7.08 6.90 -5.04
C LEU A 49 7.54 5.52 -5.55
N ASN A 50 6.61 4.58 -5.76
CA ASN A 50 6.95 3.28 -6.35
C ASN A 50 7.53 3.44 -7.76
N LEU A 51 6.84 4.20 -8.62
CA LEU A 51 7.27 4.45 -9.99
C LEU A 51 8.62 5.15 -10.04
N GLY A 52 8.81 6.22 -9.25
CA GLY A 52 10.08 6.95 -9.19
C GLY A 52 11.22 6.09 -8.65
N SER A 53 10.99 5.32 -7.58
CA SER A 53 12.01 4.43 -7.00
C SER A 53 12.45 3.36 -8.00
N LYS A 54 11.51 2.80 -8.77
CA LYS A 54 11.85 1.84 -9.83
C LYS A 54 12.82 2.40 -10.85
N GLN A 55 12.64 3.66 -11.26
CA GLN A 55 13.53 4.32 -12.22
C GLN A 55 14.89 4.69 -11.62
N ILE A 56 14.98 4.87 -10.30
CA ILE A 56 16.24 5.18 -9.60
C ILE A 56 17.07 3.93 -9.37
N PHE A 57 16.47 2.87 -8.81
CA PHE A 57 17.21 1.67 -8.41
C PHE A 57 17.45 0.70 -9.56
N GLN A 58 16.57 0.70 -10.57
CA GLN A 58 16.68 -0.11 -11.80
C GLN A 58 17.02 -1.59 -11.56
N ARG A 59 16.57 -2.12 -10.42
CA ARG A 59 16.95 -3.46 -10.00
C ARG A 59 16.32 -4.51 -10.92
N GLU A 60 17.15 -5.43 -11.39
CA GLU A 60 16.70 -6.57 -12.17
C GLU A 60 15.82 -7.52 -11.33
N ARG A 61 14.93 -8.25 -12.01
CA ARG A 61 14.04 -9.24 -11.39
C ARG A 61 14.80 -10.53 -11.08
N PRO A 62 14.35 -11.35 -10.12
CA PRO A 62 14.91 -12.68 -9.93
C PRO A 62 14.81 -13.50 -11.22
N SER A 63 15.92 -14.10 -11.64
CA SER A 63 16.01 -15.01 -12.80
C SER A 63 16.23 -16.48 -12.38
N LEU A 64 15.95 -16.79 -11.12
CA LEU A 64 16.17 -18.13 -10.54
C LEU A 64 15.25 -19.21 -11.16
N TRP A 65 14.14 -18.82 -11.80
CA TRP A 65 13.25 -19.69 -12.58
C TRP A 65 12.48 -18.88 -13.64
N GLU A 66 11.88 -19.55 -14.63
CA GLU A 66 10.98 -18.90 -15.60
C GLU A 66 9.80 -18.25 -14.88
N SER A 67 9.73 -16.93 -14.94
CA SER A 67 8.64 -16.17 -14.32
C SER A 67 7.32 -16.52 -14.98
N ILE A 68 6.37 -16.98 -14.17
CA ILE A 68 5.02 -17.38 -14.59
C ILE A 68 4.17 -16.15 -14.96
N ALA A 69 4.62 -14.94 -14.58
CA ALA A 69 4.02 -13.65 -14.93
C ALA A 69 5.13 -12.64 -15.25
N PRO A 70 5.67 -12.62 -16.48
CA PRO A 70 6.70 -11.66 -16.85
C PRO A 70 6.14 -10.24 -16.74
N GLU A 71 6.87 -9.39 -16.04
CA GLU A 71 6.57 -7.97 -15.93
C GLU A 71 7.74 -7.17 -16.48
N SER A 72 7.43 -6.20 -17.34
CA SER A 72 8.40 -5.39 -18.07
C SER A 72 9.03 -4.24 -17.25
N THR A 73 8.77 -4.19 -15.94
CA THR A 73 9.26 -3.12 -15.06
C THR A 73 10.23 -3.64 -14.00
N PHE A 74 11.12 -2.76 -13.51
CA PHE A 74 12.10 -3.06 -12.46
C PHE A 74 11.46 -3.68 -11.20
N SER A 75 12.26 -4.47 -10.48
CA SER A 75 11.82 -5.29 -9.34
C SER A 75 11.63 -4.49 -8.06
N PHE A 76 12.49 -3.50 -7.79
CA PHE A 76 12.52 -2.77 -6.53
C PHE A 76 11.89 -1.37 -6.62
N PRO A 77 11.03 -0.97 -5.67
CA PRO A 77 10.35 -1.80 -4.68
C PRO A 77 9.12 -2.50 -5.28
N SER A 78 8.63 -3.56 -4.63
CA SER A 78 7.44 -4.28 -5.10
C SER A 78 6.18 -3.41 -5.00
N GLY A 79 5.53 -3.16 -6.14
CA GLY A 79 4.29 -2.37 -6.20
C GLY A 79 3.12 -3.01 -5.46
N HIS A 80 3.01 -4.35 -5.52
CA HIS A 80 1.98 -5.08 -4.78
C HIS A 80 2.19 -4.93 -3.26
N ALA A 81 3.42 -5.12 -2.78
CA ALA A 81 3.75 -4.98 -1.37
C ALA A 81 3.54 -3.54 -0.87
N MET A 82 4.02 -2.55 -1.63
CA MET A 82 3.89 -1.13 -1.28
C MET A 82 2.42 -0.69 -1.27
N GLY A 83 1.65 -1.07 -2.29
CA GLY A 83 0.22 -0.74 -2.36
C GLY A 83 -0.61 -1.44 -1.28
N SER A 84 -0.40 -2.75 -1.02
CA SER A 84 -1.11 -3.45 0.06
C SER A 84 -0.85 -2.83 1.43
N MET A 85 0.41 -2.43 1.69
CA MET A 85 0.77 -1.77 2.96
C MET A 85 0.17 -0.37 3.05
N THR A 86 0.10 0.37 1.93
CA THR A 86 -0.52 1.69 1.86
C THR A 86 -2.01 1.63 2.20
N LEU A 87 -2.74 0.69 1.59
CA LEU A 87 -4.15 0.42 1.90
C LEU A 87 -4.33 0.05 3.37
N ALA A 88 -3.54 -0.91 3.86
CA ALA A 88 -3.60 -1.38 5.24
C ALA A 88 -3.45 -0.23 6.25
N LEU A 89 -2.39 0.56 6.14
CA LEU A 89 -2.13 1.68 7.04
C LEU A 89 -3.19 2.78 6.93
N THR A 90 -3.66 3.06 5.73
CA THR A 90 -4.74 4.03 5.51
C THR A 90 -6.01 3.61 6.26
N LEU A 91 -6.42 2.35 6.14
CA LEU A 91 -7.57 1.80 6.86
C LEU A 91 -7.37 1.84 8.38
N VAL A 92 -6.17 1.45 8.86
CA VAL A 92 -5.84 1.51 10.29
C VAL A 92 -5.97 2.93 10.82
N PHE A 93 -5.39 3.93 10.15
CA PHE A 93 -5.49 5.33 10.59
C PHE A 93 -6.93 5.86 10.54
N LEU A 94 -7.70 5.53 9.50
CA LEU A 94 -9.10 5.97 9.37
C LEU A 94 -10.01 5.38 10.46
N THR A 95 -9.69 4.18 10.94
CA THR A 95 -10.50 3.41 11.91
C THR A 95 -9.95 3.43 13.34
N TRP A 96 -8.77 3.99 13.56
CA TRP A 96 -8.05 3.97 14.86
C TRP A 96 -8.88 4.46 16.05
N ARG A 97 -9.71 5.49 15.84
CA ARG A 97 -10.58 6.08 16.88
C ARG A 97 -11.98 5.45 16.93
N THR A 98 -12.16 4.27 16.34
CA THR A 98 -13.44 3.56 16.30
C THR A 98 -13.31 2.19 16.96
N ARG A 99 -14.45 1.55 17.25
CA ARG A 99 -14.49 0.17 17.75
C ARG A 99 -13.84 -0.86 16.81
N TRP A 100 -13.63 -0.50 15.55
CA TRP A 100 -13.12 -1.40 14.51
C TRP A 100 -11.58 -1.46 14.43
N ARG A 101 -10.84 -0.70 15.26
CA ARG A 101 -9.37 -0.62 15.19
C ARG A 101 -8.68 -1.99 15.19
N TRP A 102 -9.02 -2.87 16.14
CA TRP A 102 -8.35 -4.16 16.30
C TRP A 102 -8.79 -5.18 15.25
N PRO A 103 -10.09 -5.32 14.93
CA PRO A 103 -10.53 -6.13 13.80
C PRO A 103 -9.85 -5.74 12.49
N VAL A 104 -9.75 -4.43 12.21
CA VAL A 104 -9.11 -3.93 10.98
C VAL A 104 -7.63 -4.25 10.98
N VAL A 105 -6.90 -3.97 12.08
CA VAL A 105 -5.47 -4.30 12.19
C VAL A 105 -5.23 -5.78 11.94
N ALA A 106 -5.98 -6.67 12.60
CA ALA A 106 -5.83 -8.11 12.42
C ALA A 106 -6.05 -8.54 10.96
N LEU A 107 -7.12 -8.06 10.33
CA LEU A 107 -7.45 -8.38 8.94
C LEU A 107 -6.37 -7.88 7.97
N VAL A 108 -5.97 -6.62 8.08
CA VAL A 108 -5.03 -6.04 7.11
C VAL A 108 -3.60 -6.56 7.30
N SER A 109 -3.19 -6.91 8.52
CA SER A 109 -1.89 -7.57 8.75
C SER A 109 -1.81 -8.91 8.04
N GLY A 110 -2.84 -9.75 8.14
CA GLY A 110 -2.90 -11.03 7.42
C GLY A 110 -2.89 -10.82 5.90
N PHE A 111 -3.62 -9.83 5.41
CA PHE A 111 -3.65 -9.47 3.99
C PHE A 111 -2.27 -9.05 3.45
N VAL A 112 -1.59 -8.11 4.13
CA VAL A 112 -0.27 -7.61 3.70
C VAL A 112 0.77 -8.73 3.63
N VAL A 113 0.80 -9.60 4.64
CA VAL A 113 1.72 -10.74 4.68
C VAL A 113 1.40 -11.73 3.54
N SER A 114 0.12 -12.05 3.34
CA SER A 114 -0.31 -12.95 2.27
C SER A 114 0.06 -12.42 0.89
N VAL A 115 -0.13 -11.12 0.64
CA VAL A 115 0.28 -10.47 -0.60
C VAL A 115 1.80 -10.55 -0.77
N GLY A 116 2.58 -10.22 0.25
CA GLY A 116 4.05 -10.31 0.20
C GLY A 116 4.53 -11.72 -0.16
N LEU A 117 4.05 -12.72 0.58
CA LEU A 117 4.41 -14.13 0.34
C LEU A 117 4.03 -14.60 -1.06
N SER A 118 2.87 -14.19 -1.58
CA SER A 118 2.45 -14.54 -2.95
C SER A 118 3.45 -14.07 -4.01
N ARG A 119 4.12 -12.94 -3.79
CA ARG A 119 5.09 -12.37 -4.74
C ARG A 119 6.45 -13.07 -4.69
N VAL A 120 6.87 -13.55 -3.52
CA VAL A 120 8.03 -14.43 -3.39
C VAL A 120 7.75 -15.78 -4.05
N TYR A 121 6.57 -16.36 -3.76
CA TYR A 121 6.16 -17.65 -4.30
C TYR A 121 6.08 -17.64 -5.83
N LEU A 122 5.57 -16.56 -6.42
CA LEU A 122 5.54 -16.37 -7.86
C LEU A 122 6.92 -16.09 -8.48
N GLY A 123 7.95 -15.81 -7.68
CA GLY A 123 9.32 -15.55 -8.14
C GLY A 123 9.55 -14.22 -8.83
N VAL A 124 8.60 -13.32 -8.68
CA VAL A 124 8.60 -12.04 -9.38
C VAL A 124 9.31 -10.94 -8.60
N HIS A 125 9.64 -11.19 -7.32
CA HIS A 125 10.32 -10.27 -6.42
C HIS A 125 11.22 -10.99 -5.41
N TYR A 126 12.32 -10.35 -5.03
CA TYR A 126 13.11 -10.74 -3.87
C TYR A 126 12.38 -10.37 -2.57
N PRO A 127 12.64 -11.08 -1.44
CA PRO A 127 12.12 -10.69 -0.13
C PRO A 127 12.48 -9.25 0.25
N SER A 128 13.66 -8.77 -0.16
CA SER A 128 14.09 -7.37 0.05
C SER A 128 13.22 -6.35 -0.71
N ASP A 129 12.64 -6.70 -1.86
CA ASP A 129 11.75 -5.80 -2.62
C ASP A 129 10.42 -5.59 -1.89
N ILE A 130 9.97 -6.60 -1.15
CA ILE A 130 8.75 -6.58 -0.35
C ILE A 130 8.99 -5.75 0.90
N LEU A 131 10.08 -6.02 1.63
CA LEU A 131 10.47 -5.24 2.81
C LEU A 131 10.67 -3.77 2.47
N GLY A 132 11.36 -3.48 1.35
CA GLY A 132 11.53 -2.12 0.85
C GLY A 132 10.20 -1.43 0.55
N GLY A 133 9.27 -2.14 -0.11
CA GLY A 133 7.92 -1.63 -0.37
C GLY A 133 7.12 -1.35 0.90
N TRP A 134 7.18 -2.25 1.90
CA TRP A 134 6.50 -2.06 3.18
C TRP A 134 7.07 -0.87 3.97
N CYS A 135 8.39 -0.75 4.05
CA CYS A 135 9.05 0.37 4.72
C CYS A 135 8.72 1.70 4.05
N ALA A 136 8.83 1.79 2.72
CA ALA A 136 8.53 3.00 1.97
C ALA A 136 7.07 3.44 2.16
N ALA A 137 6.11 2.51 2.04
CA ALA A 137 4.70 2.79 2.30
C ALA A 137 4.48 3.26 3.75
N THR A 138 5.13 2.62 4.73
CA THR A 138 4.98 2.97 6.14
C THR A 138 5.44 4.38 6.44
N ILE A 139 6.63 4.75 5.95
CA ILE A 139 7.19 6.09 6.12
C ILE A 139 6.27 7.12 5.46
N TRP A 140 5.87 6.87 4.21
CA TRP A 140 5.01 7.80 3.46
C TRP A 140 3.66 8.02 4.14
N VAL A 141 2.89 6.96 4.36
CA VAL A 141 1.52 7.08 4.89
C VAL A 141 1.51 7.68 6.29
N THR A 142 2.45 7.27 7.15
CA THR A 142 2.59 7.83 8.49
C THR A 142 2.98 9.30 8.42
N GLY A 143 3.92 9.68 7.54
CA GLY A 143 4.31 11.07 7.31
C GLY A 143 3.14 11.94 6.87
N VAL A 144 2.37 11.50 5.87
CA VAL A 144 1.17 12.21 5.39
C VAL A 144 0.15 12.34 6.54
N TYR A 145 -0.11 11.28 7.29
CA TYR A 145 -1.03 11.31 8.42
C TYR A 145 -0.58 12.33 9.48
N MET A 146 0.70 12.31 9.86
CA MET A 146 1.26 13.25 10.81
C MET A 146 1.15 14.70 10.33
N VAL A 147 1.48 14.99 9.07
CA VAL A 147 1.36 16.35 8.53
C VAL A 147 -0.08 16.84 8.55
N MET A 148 -1.05 16.00 8.16
CA MET A 148 -2.46 16.40 8.01
C MET A 148 -3.26 16.41 9.32
N PHE A 149 -2.89 15.57 10.27
CA PHE A 149 -3.59 15.36 11.54
C PHE A 149 -2.75 15.68 12.78
N ARG A 150 -1.60 16.35 12.62
CA ARG A 150 -0.82 16.93 13.73
C ARG A 150 -1.77 17.67 14.66
N ARG A 151 -1.79 17.26 15.94
CA ARG A 151 -2.38 18.07 17.00
C ARG A 151 -1.54 19.34 17.03
N ARG A 152 -2.09 20.49 16.64
CA ARG A 152 -1.52 21.76 17.06
C ARG A 152 -1.51 21.69 18.59
N TRP A 153 -0.34 21.65 19.21
CA TRP A 153 -0.24 21.93 20.63
C TRP A 153 -0.72 23.37 20.77
N SER A 154 -1.97 23.54 21.16
CA SER A 154 -2.40 24.79 21.76
C SER A 154 -1.56 24.91 23.03
N LEU A 155 -0.59 25.81 23.05
CA LEU A 155 0.03 26.22 24.30
C LEU A 155 -1.12 26.63 25.25
N PRO A 156 -1.07 26.26 26.54
CA PRO A 156 -2.02 26.80 27.51
C PRO A 156 -1.99 28.32 27.36
N ALA A 157 -3.17 28.94 27.21
CA ALA A 157 -3.26 30.40 27.23
C ALA A 157 -2.65 30.91 28.56
N PRO A 158 -1.86 32.00 28.53
CA PRO A 158 -1.27 32.58 29.73
C PRO A 158 -2.33 33.05 30.73
#